data_AF-A0A317E3N5-F1
#
_entry.id   AF-A0A317E3N5-F1
#
_cell.length_a   1.000
_cell.length_b   1.000
_cell.length_c   1.000
_cell.angle_alpha   90.00
_cell.angle_beta   90.00
_cell.angle_gamma   90.00
#
_symmetry.space_group_name_H-M   'P 1'
#
loop_
_entity.id
_entity.type
_entity.pdbx_description
1 polymer ?
#
loop_
_entity_poly.entity_id
_entity_poly.type
_entity_poly.pdbx_seq_one_letter_code
_entity_poly.pdbx_strand_id
1 'polypeptide(L)'
;MPTRNVVLTEHHEAVIDRLVKSGRYQNASEVLREGLRLIEQREALDAAKLDALRESARVGFGDLEEGRFVSLTSDTLDEFVGNLGREAEARVRKVGR
;
A
#
# COMPACT_ATOMS: atom_id res chain seq x y z
N MET A 1 32.20 -8.38 -2.29
CA MET A 1 30.77 -8.73 -2.51
C MET A 1 30.69 -9.94 -3.41
N PRO A 2 29.76 -10.88 -3.17
CA PRO A 2 29.54 -11.99 -4.09
C PRO A 2 29.07 -11.47 -5.46
N THR A 3 29.53 -12.10 -6.53
CA THR A 3 29.14 -11.76 -7.91
C THR A 3 28.20 -12.80 -8.48
N ARG A 4 27.27 -12.37 -9.32
CA ARG A 4 26.38 -13.22 -10.10
C ARG A 4 26.30 -12.70 -11.53
N ASN A 5 26.44 -13.62 -12.47
CA ASN A 5 26.26 -13.33 -13.89
C ASN A 5 24.76 -13.42 -14.21
N VAL A 6 24.25 -12.41 -14.90
CA VAL A 6 22.85 -12.34 -15.35
C VAL A 6 22.84 -12.06 -16.84
N VAL A 7 21.99 -12.77 -17.57
CA VAL A 7 21.75 -12.52 -18.99
C VAL A 7 20.68 -11.44 -19.09
N LEU A 8 21.00 -10.36 -19.80
CA LEU A 8 20.09 -9.25 -20.03
C LEU A 8 19.46 -9.36 -21.42
N THR A 9 18.23 -8.86 -21.53
CA THR A 9 17.62 -8.58 -22.84
C THR A 9 18.18 -7.26 -23.37
N GLU A 10 18.10 -7.05 -24.69
CA GLU A 10 18.51 -5.78 -25.33
C GLU A 10 17.83 -4.56 -24.68
N HIS A 11 16.56 -4.70 -24.30
CA HIS A 11 15.83 -3.64 -23.60
C HIS A 11 16.44 -3.29 -22.25
N HIS A 12 16.76 -4.29 -21.42
CA HIS A 12 17.33 -4.05 -20.10
C HIS A 12 18.74 -3.45 -20.18
N GLU A 13 19.55 -3.92 -21.14
CA GLU A 13 20.85 -3.33 -21.43
C GLU A 13 20.70 -1.85 -21.79
N ALA A 14 19.81 -1.51 -22.73
CA ALA A 14 19.58 -0.12 -23.12
C ALA A 14 19.12 0.77 -21.95
N VAL A 15 18.29 0.26 -21.05
CA VAL A 15 17.87 0.98 -19.84
C VAL A 15 19.05 1.24 -18.90
N ILE A 16 19.85 0.21 -18.61
CA ILE A 16 21.04 0.32 -17.75
C ILE A 16 22.03 1.30 -18.35
N ASP A 17 22.31 1.17 -19.65
CA ASP A 17 23.23 2.04 -20.39
C ASP A 17 22.81 3.50 -20.31
N ARG A 18 21.53 3.80 -20.54
CA ARG A 18 21.01 5.17 -20.44
C ARG A 18 21.19 5.73 -19.03
N LEU A 19 20.90 4.92 -18.00
CA LEU A 19 21.01 5.32 -16.60
C LEU A 19 22.47 5.61 -16.20
N VAL A 20 23.41 4.77 -16.64
CA VAL A 20 24.84 4.97 -16.38
C VAL A 20 25.41 6.15 -17.18
N LYS A 21 25.12 6.23 -18.49
CA LYS A 21 25.58 7.33 -19.36
C LYS A 21 25.06 8.70 -18.92
N SER A 22 23.89 8.75 -18.29
CA SER A 22 23.35 9.98 -17.69
C SER A 22 24.08 10.43 -16.43
N GLY A 23 24.95 9.60 -15.86
CA GLY A 23 25.64 9.85 -14.59
C GLY A 23 24.80 9.57 -13.34
N ARG A 24 23.53 9.17 -13.49
CA ARG A 24 22.64 8.84 -12.36
C ARG A 24 23.16 7.66 -11.53
N TYR A 25 23.84 6.73 -12.16
CA TYR A 25 24.51 5.60 -11.49
C TYR A 25 25.91 5.43 -12.07
N GLN A 26 26.86 4.97 -11.26
CA GLN A 26 28.25 4.81 -11.69
C GLN A 26 28.47 3.56 -12.55
N ASN A 27 27.64 2.53 -12.36
CA ASN A 27 27.79 1.25 -13.04
C ASN A 27 26.49 0.42 -13.02
N ALA A 28 26.44 -0.62 -13.84
CA ALA A 28 25.30 -1.53 -13.92
C ALA A 28 24.97 -2.21 -12.59
N SER A 29 25.99 -2.56 -11.80
CA SER A 29 25.79 -3.23 -10.51
C SER A 29 25.04 -2.35 -9.50
N GLU A 30 25.20 -1.03 -9.54
CA GLU A 30 24.39 -0.10 -8.74
C GLU A 30 22.93 -0.06 -9.21
N VAL A 31 22.70 0.01 -10.53
CA VAL A 31 21.35 -0.01 -11.09
C VAL A 31 20.61 -1.29 -10.67
N LEU A 32 21.28 -2.44 -10.77
CA LEU A 32 20.71 -3.73 -10.40
C LEU A 32 20.43 -3.82 -8.89
N ARG A 33 21.33 -3.31 -8.04
CA ARG A 33 21.10 -3.27 -6.58
C ARG A 33 19.91 -2.40 -6.21
N GLU A 34 19.78 -1.22 -6.82
CA GLU A 34 18.62 -0.37 -6.57
C GLU A 34 17.33 -1.02 -7.10
N GLY A 35 17.40 -1.70 -8.25
CA GLY A 35 16.31 -2.53 -8.76
C GLY A 35 15.87 -3.60 -7.76
N LEU A 36 16.82 -4.32 -7.14
CA LEU A 36 16.51 -5.30 -6.10
C LEU A 36 15.91 -4.64 -4.86
N ARG A 37 16.45 -3.50 -4.41
CA ARG A 37 15.91 -2.75 -3.26
C ARG A 37 14.46 -2.34 -3.49
N LEU A 38 14.09 -1.98 -4.72
CA LEU A 38 12.70 -1.64 -5.07
C LEU A 38 11.78 -2.86 -5.01
N ILE A 39 12.26 -4.05 -5.40
CA ILE A 39 11.51 -5.31 -5.28
C ILE A 39 11.30 -5.63 -3.80
N GLU A 40 12.36 -5.62 -2.99
CA GLU A 40 12.29 -5.85 -1.54
C GLU A 40 11.33 -4.88 -0.85
N GLN A 41 11.38 -3.60 -1.21
CA GLN A 41 10.48 -2.58 -0.67
C GLN A 41 9.01 -2.83 -1.06
N ARG A 42 8.75 -3.29 -2.29
CA ARG A 42 7.40 -3.66 -2.74
C ARG A 42 6.89 -4.85 -1.92
N GLU A 43 7.69 -5.90 -1.78
CA GLU A 43 7.33 -7.10 -1.03
C GLU A 43 7.02 -6.79 0.44
N ALA A 44 7.87 -5.99 1.09
CA ALA A 44 7.65 -5.55 2.47
C ALA A 44 6.34 -4.77 2.64
N LEU A 45 6.04 -3.88 1.69
CA LEU A 45 4.82 -3.07 1.70
C LEU A 45 3.58 -3.93 1.45
N ASP A 46 3.65 -4.92 0.56
CA ASP A 46 2.53 -5.82 0.29
C ASP A 46 2.27 -6.77 1.47
N ALA A 47 3.32 -7.25 2.14
CA ALA A 47 3.19 -8.00 3.39
C ALA A 47 2.51 -7.16 4.49
N ALA A 48 2.98 -5.93 4.70
CA ALA A 48 2.39 -5.03 5.70
C ALA A 48 0.91 -4.71 5.43
N LYS A 49 0.54 -4.50 4.15
CA LYS A 49 -0.87 -4.33 3.76
C LYS A 49 -1.70 -5.56 4.09
N LEU A 50 -1.19 -6.75 3.77
CA LEU A 50 -1.91 -7.99 4.00
C LEU A 50 -2.14 -8.21 5.50
N ASP A 51 -1.16 -7.92 6.34
CA ASP A 51 -1.29 -8.02 7.79
C ASP A 51 -2.29 -7.01 8.34
N ALA A 52 -2.27 -5.76 7.85
CA ALA A 52 -3.26 -4.76 8.21
C ALA A 52 -4.70 -5.16 7.82
N LEU A 53 -4.87 -5.76 6.64
CA LEU A 53 -6.17 -6.27 6.18
C LEU A 53 -6.64 -7.46 7.02
N ARG A 54 -5.74 -8.40 7.35
CA ARG A 54 -6.05 -9.55 8.22
C ARG A 54 -6.49 -9.09 9.60
N GLU A 55 -5.79 -8.11 10.17
CA GLU A 55 -6.15 -7.57 11.48
C GLU A 55 -7.49 -6.84 11.44
N SER A 56 -7.72 -6.01 10.41
CA SER A 56 -9.00 -5.33 10.22
C SER A 56 -10.16 -6.31 10.06
N ALA A 57 -9.96 -7.40 9.30
CA ALA A 57 -10.95 -8.45 9.13
C ALA A 57 -11.19 -9.19 10.45
N ARG A 58 -10.14 -9.52 11.21
CA ARG A 58 -10.25 -10.16 12.53
C ARG A 58 -11.09 -9.31 13.50
N VAL A 59 -10.83 -8.00 13.54
CA VAL A 59 -11.62 -7.06 14.34
C VAL A 59 -13.09 -7.06 13.87
N GLY A 60 -13.32 -6.90 12.56
CA GLY A 60 -14.67 -6.88 12.00
C GLY A 60 -15.46 -8.16 12.26
N PHE A 61 -14.84 -9.34 12.15
CA PHE A 61 -15.50 -10.61 12.48
C PHE A 61 -15.80 -10.73 13.97
N GLY A 62 -14.90 -10.30 14.85
CA GLY A 62 -15.17 -10.24 16.29
C GLY A 62 -16.35 -9.31 16.60
N ASP A 63 -16.43 -8.14 15.96
CA ASP A 63 -17.57 -7.24 16.09
C ASP A 63 -18.89 -7.89 15.64
N LEU A 64 -18.88 -8.68 14.57
CA LEU A 64 -20.06 -9.44 14.13
C LEU A 64 -20.50 -10.50 15.15
N GLU A 65 -19.55 -11.27 15.68
CA GLU A 65 -19.82 -12.31 16.69
C GLU A 65 -20.40 -11.71 17.99
N GLU A 66 -19.92 -10.52 18.37
CA GLU A 66 -20.39 -9.80 19.55
C GLU A 66 -21.63 -8.93 19.29
N GLY A 67 -22.20 -8.97 18.08
CA GLY A 67 -23.40 -8.20 17.71
C GLY A 67 -23.18 -6.69 17.55
N ARG A 68 -21.93 -6.23 17.45
CA ARG A 68 -21.55 -4.83 17.22
C ARG A 68 -21.61 -4.46 15.74
N PHE A 69 -22.79 -4.57 15.14
CA PHE A 69 -23.00 -4.17 13.75
C PHE A 69 -24.34 -3.45 13.57
N VAL A 70 -24.48 -2.76 12.45
CA VAL A 70 -25.74 -2.16 12.01
C VAL A 70 -26.18 -2.88 10.74
N SER A 71 -27.40 -3.41 10.75
CA SER A 71 -27.99 -4.00 9.55
C SER A 71 -28.56 -2.88 8.69
N LEU A 72 -28.17 -2.84 7.42
CA LEU A 72 -28.60 -1.85 6.45
C LEU A 72 -29.16 -2.55 5.21
N THR A 73 -30.19 -1.95 4.65
CA THR A 73 -30.77 -2.33 3.37
C THR A 73 -30.32 -1.32 2.30
N SER A 74 -30.40 -1.69 1.01
CA SER A 74 -29.90 -0.82 -0.06
C SER A 74 -30.61 0.55 -0.14
N ASP A 75 -31.87 0.61 0.28
CA ASP A 75 -32.70 1.83 0.31
C ASP A 75 -32.38 2.74 1.50
N THR A 76 -31.69 2.26 2.53
CA THR A 76 -31.35 3.03 3.74
C THR A 76 -29.88 3.46 3.80
N LEU A 77 -29.05 2.99 2.86
CA LEU A 77 -27.60 3.22 2.86
C LEU A 77 -27.24 4.72 2.74
N ASP A 78 -27.85 5.43 1.79
CA ASP A 78 -27.55 6.84 1.54
C ASP A 78 -27.90 7.72 2.75
N GLU A 79 -29.03 7.44 3.41
CA GLU A 79 -29.44 8.13 4.62
C GLU A 79 -28.47 7.86 5.77
N PHE A 80 -28.06 6.59 5.96
CA PHE A 80 -27.14 6.19 7.01
C PHE A 80 -25.77 6.89 6.86
N VAL A 81 -25.19 6.88 5.66
CA VAL A 81 -23.92 7.56 5.38
C VAL A 81 -24.06 9.08 5.57
N GLY A 82 -25.18 9.67 5.13
CA GLY A 82 -25.48 11.08 5.36
C GLY A 82 -25.56 11.44 6.85
N ASN A 83 -26.17 10.59 7.67
CA ASN A 83 -26.24 10.75 9.13
C ASN A 83 -24.86 10.70 9.78
N LEU A 84 -24.03 9.72 9.40
CA LEU A 84 -22.65 9.62 9.89
C LEU A 84 -21.83 10.88 9.58
N GLY A 85 -21.97 11.43 8.37
CA GLY A 85 -21.31 12.66 7.97
C GLY A 85 -21.69 13.86 8.84
N ARG A 86 -22.99 14.04 9.11
CA ARG A 86 -23.49 15.11 10.00
C ARG A 86 -23.00 14.93 11.44
N GLU A 87 -22.97 13.70 11.93
CA GLU A 87 -22.48 13.40 13.28
C GLU A 87 -20.98 13.71 13.42
N ALA A 88 -20.18 13.33 12.42
CA ALA A 88 -18.75 13.64 12.39
C ALA A 88 -18.51 15.17 12.39
N GLU A 89 -19.25 15.93 11.58
CA GLU A 89 -19.14 17.40 11.56
C GLU A 89 -19.49 18.02 12.93
N ALA A 90 -20.56 17.55 13.56
CA ALA A 90 -20.97 18.03 14.88
C ALA A 90 -19.92 17.73 15.97
N ARG A 91 -19.27 16.56 15.91
CA ARG A 91 -18.17 16.19 16.82
C ARG A 91 -16.96 17.10 16.63
N VAL A 92 -16.55 17.38 15.39
CA VAL A 92 -15.43 18.28 15.09
C VAL A 92 -15.72 19.71 15.59
N ARG A 93 -16.95 20.22 15.40
CA ARG A 93 -17.34 21.56 15.86
C ARG A 93 -17.38 21.69 17.39
N LYS A 94 -17.66 20.59 18.13
CA LYS A 94 -17.61 20.58 19.60
C LYS A 94 -16.20 20.53 20.16
N VAL A 95 -15.26 19.85 19.49
CA VAL A 95 -13.87 19.72 19.96
C VAL A 95 -13.04 20.97 19.67
N GLY A 96 -13.38 21.73 18.64
CA GLY A 96 -12.72 23.00 18.30
C GLY A 96 -13.19 24.22 19.09
N ARG A 97 -13.95 24.05 20.19
CA ARG A 97 -14.52 25.13 21.00
C ARG A 97 -14.10 25.03 22.46
#